data_AF-A0A0D2JZR9-F1
#
_entry.id   AF-A0A0D2JZR9-F1
#
_cell.length_a   1.000
_cell.length_b   1.000
_cell.length_c   1.000
_cell.angle_alpha   90.00
_cell.angle_beta   90.00
_cell.angle_gamma   90.00
#
_symmetry.space_group_name_H-M   'P 1'
#
loop_
_entity.id
_entity.type
_entity.pdbx_description
1 polymer ?
#
loop_
_entity_poly.entity_id
_entity_poly.type
_entity_poly.pdbx_seq_one_letter_code
_entity_poly.pdbx_strand_id
1 'polypeptide(L)'
;MTIPSTNEELQSAIKALKTSTKAIERRTRVLHAQDVQLAQLEEAEDAIKAGKARQEQYLHQKQAAEVQHVKFVNEQLFETLGLTLRAEFDRTTKDVSLTPAIVRELLNSDDRVLSELNDLSSSGAPDRCQIDLDALADRVNKLTHALRYFRAKTLKDRLDCAYLETLSATDNSTNAQDVSDGTIDAVQEDLNSLYTEIDDVVGMVVAQQHGNALHEALRSVHRARKQDDRRLNEKVHGQLSTLTEVVVNLSKGLESLRSRRLGLHELDAHLQHLETTARSHTKPVIGQADAELKDTVNPAAKALCHHFGLTSESVDRKRSDIAAAMAQLHDLTLRLDCQSAGNVLRFLQLSDQAAAMRSAAVQRSSDALASHDSYELDVRELEEMIAAAKTEMAQGIT
;
A
#
# COMPACT_ATOMS: atom_id res chain seq x y z
N MET A 1 102.81 -37.26 44.18
CA MET A 1 103.71 -36.48 43.32
C MET A 1 105.10 -37.06 43.44
N THR A 2 105.52 -37.83 42.43
CA THR A 2 106.83 -38.46 42.32
C THR A 2 107.83 -37.41 41.82
N ILE A 3 108.91 -37.18 42.55
CA ILE A 3 109.96 -36.22 42.19
C ILE A 3 110.92 -36.93 41.21
N PRO A 4 111.23 -36.36 40.03
CA PRO A 4 112.04 -37.03 39.01
C PRO A 4 113.50 -37.16 39.49
N SER A 5 114.06 -38.36 39.43
CA SER A 5 115.34 -38.70 40.05
C SER A 5 116.48 -38.89 39.05
N THR A 6 116.21 -38.76 37.74
CA THR A 6 117.23 -38.84 36.67
C THR A 6 117.24 -37.59 35.79
N ASN A 7 118.41 -37.20 35.28
CA ASN A 7 118.58 -36.00 34.44
C ASN A 7 117.72 -36.06 33.15
N GLU A 8 117.46 -37.26 32.64
CA GLU A 8 116.58 -37.51 31.48
C GLU A 8 115.09 -37.28 31.80
N GLU A 9 114.62 -37.70 32.97
CA GLU A 9 113.25 -37.40 33.45
C GLU A 9 113.04 -35.90 33.63
N LEU A 10 114.05 -35.18 34.11
CA LEU A 10 114.01 -33.73 34.30
C LEU A 10 113.94 -32.99 32.95
N GLN A 11 114.72 -33.41 31.94
CA GLN A 11 114.62 -32.88 30.59
C GLN A 11 113.28 -33.23 29.91
N SER A 12 112.76 -34.44 30.14
CA SER A 12 111.44 -34.84 29.65
C SER A 12 110.32 -34.00 30.27
N ALA A 13 110.37 -33.76 31.57
CA ALA A 13 109.43 -32.88 32.28
C ALA A 13 109.49 -31.43 31.77
N ILE A 14 110.69 -30.89 31.48
CA ILE A 14 110.85 -29.55 30.89
C ILE A 14 110.28 -29.50 29.47
N LYS A 15 110.51 -30.53 28.65
CA LYS A 15 109.92 -30.63 27.30
C LYS A 15 108.40 -30.73 27.37
N ALA A 16 107.86 -31.56 28.27
CA ALA A 16 106.43 -31.70 28.52
C ALA A 16 105.78 -30.42 29.04
N LEU A 17 106.48 -29.67 29.91
CA LEU A 17 106.03 -28.37 30.38
C LEU A 17 106.00 -27.37 29.22
N LYS A 18 107.07 -27.27 28.42
CA LYS A 18 107.11 -26.36 27.26
C LYS A 18 106.05 -26.68 26.21
N THR A 19 105.77 -27.96 25.94
CA THR A 19 104.69 -28.36 25.03
C THR A 19 103.33 -28.03 25.62
N SER A 20 103.14 -28.25 26.93
CA SER A 20 101.93 -27.85 27.64
C SER A 20 101.72 -26.33 27.62
N THR A 21 102.75 -25.52 27.90
CA THR A 21 102.69 -24.05 27.83
C THR A 21 102.33 -23.59 26.43
N LYS A 22 102.97 -24.14 25.38
CA LYS A 22 102.60 -23.83 23.99
C LYS A 22 101.17 -24.24 23.65
N ALA A 23 100.68 -25.35 24.19
CA ALA A 23 99.30 -25.79 24.00
C ALA A 23 98.30 -24.86 24.72
N ILE A 24 98.63 -24.42 25.94
CA ILE A 24 97.85 -23.45 26.71
C ILE A 24 97.82 -22.11 25.97
N GLU A 25 98.97 -21.56 25.55
CA GLU A 25 99.01 -20.31 24.78
C GLU A 25 98.16 -20.37 23.50
N ARG A 26 98.21 -21.50 22.76
CA ARG A 26 97.35 -21.69 21.58
C ARG A 26 95.87 -21.69 21.96
N ARG A 27 95.50 -22.39 23.04
CA ARG A 27 94.12 -22.40 23.55
C ARG A 27 93.68 -21.01 23.99
N THR A 28 94.53 -20.24 24.69
CA THR A 28 94.21 -18.87 25.11
C THR A 28 94.02 -17.94 23.91
N ARG A 29 94.84 -18.07 22.86
CA ARG A 29 94.66 -17.30 21.61
C ARG A 29 93.34 -17.64 20.91
N VAL A 30 92.99 -18.93 20.84
CA VAL A 30 91.70 -19.37 20.25
C VAL A 30 90.53 -18.87 21.08
N LEU A 31 90.59 -18.99 22.42
CA LEU A 31 89.55 -18.48 23.31
C LEU A 31 89.40 -16.97 23.15
N HIS A 32 90.50 -16.21 23.09
CA HIS A 32 90.43 -14.77 22.90
C HIS A 32 89.84 -14.39 21.54
N ALA A 33 90.19 -15.11 20.47
CA ALA A 33 89.57 -14.91 19.16
C ALA A 33 88.06 -15.23 19.16
N GLN A 34 87.65 -16.30 19.87
CA GLN A 34 86.23 -16.64 20.05
C GLN A 34 85.48 -15.59 20.88
N ASP A 35 86.11 -15.05 21.91
CA ASP A 35 85.54 -13.99 22.77
C ASP A 35 85.29 -12.71 21.99
N VAL A 36 86.25 -12.30 21.14
CA VAL A 36 86.08 -11.16 20.22
C VAL A 36 84.95 -11.41 19.20
N GLN A 37 84.82 -12.63 18.67
CA GLN A 37 83.73 -12.97 17.75
C GLN A 37 82.36 -13.00 18.44
N LEU A 38 82.29 -13.45 19.70
CA LEU A 38 81.06 -13.41 20.49
C LEU A 38 80.63 -11.98 20.78
N ALA A 39 81.56 -11.11 21.15
CA ALA A 39 81.27 -9.68 21.35
C ALA A 39 80.73 -9.01 20.08
N GLN A 40 81.28 -9.34 18.91
CA GLN A 40 80.78 -8.83 17.62
C GLN A 40 79.39 -9.38 17.27
N LEU A 41 79.11 -10.64 17.62
CA LEU A 41 77.79 -11.24 17.44
C LEU A 41 76.74 -10.60 18.36
N GLU A 42 77.09 -10.33 19.61
CA GLU A 42 76.23 -9.66 20.58
C GLU A 42 75.89 -8.23 20.11
N GLU A 43 76.89 -7.47 19.65
CA GLU A 43 76.67 -6.13 19.08
C GLU A 43 75.77 -6.17 17.83
N ALA A 44 75.97 -7.16 16.94
CA ALA A 44 75.12 -7.35 15.77
C ALA A 44 73.68 -7.76 16.15
N GLU A 45 73.52 -8.62 17.15
CA GLU A 45 72.21 -9.05 17.66
C GLU A 45 71.46 -7.87 18.30
N ASP A 46 72.14 -7.03 19.08
CA ASP A 46 71.57 -5.83 19.67
C ASP A 46 71.18 -4.79 18.62
N ALA A 47 71.99 -4.63 17.57
CA ALA A 47 71.63 -3.78 16.43
C ALA A 47 70.37 -4.29 15.70
N ILE A 48 70.24 -5.61 15.52
CA ILE A 48 69.04 -6.23 14.94
C ILE A 48 67.81 -6.04 15.84
N LYS A 49 67.95 -6.25 17.16
CA LYS A 49 66.87 -6.04 18.13
C LYS A 49 66.41 -4.58 18.15
N ALA A 50 67.34 -3.64 18.15
CA ALA A 50 67.04 -2.21 18.07
C ALA A 50 66.33 -1.84 16.76
N GLY A 51 66.75 -2.43 15.63
CA GLY A 51 66.07 -2.28 14.34
C GLY A 51 64.63 -2.79 14.36
N LYS A 52 64.41 -4.00 14.91
CA LYS A 52 63.07 -4.59 15.06
C LYS A 52 62.16 -3.74 15.95
N ALA A 53 62.65 -3.30 17.11
CA ALA A 53 61.87 -2.46 18.03
C ALA A 53 61.44 -1.14 17.38
N ARG A 54 62.33 -0.48 16.61
CA ARG A 54 61.98 0.73 15.85
C ARG A 54 60.93 0.45 14.78
N GLN A 55 61.04 -0.66 14.06
CA GLN A 55 60.07 -1.04 13.05
C GLN A 55 58.70 -1.35 13.66
N GLU A 56 58.65 -2.08 14.77
CA GLU A 56 57.41 -2.35 15.53
C GLU A 56 56.77 -1.05 16.01
N GLN A 57 57.57 -0.13 16.57
CA GLN A 57 57.07 1.18 17.01
C GLN A 57 56.50 2.00 15.84
N TYR A 58 57.17 2.00 14.69
CA TYR A 58 56.67 2.65 13.47
C TYR A 58 55.36 2.03 12.98
N LEU A 59 55.26 0.69 12.96
CA LEU A 59 54.04 -0.01 12.56
C LEU A 59 52.89 0.29 13.53
N HIS A 60 53.14 0.29 14.84
CA HIS A 60 52.15 0.66 15.84
C HIS A 60 51.69 2.11 15.69
N GLN A 61 52.61 3.04 15.44
CA GLN A 61 52.26 4.45 15.22
C GLN A 61 51.43 4.63 13.95
N LYS A 62 51.81 3.95 12.86
CA LYS A 62 51.06 3.95 11.60
C LYS A 62 49.65 3.39 11.80
N GLN A 63 49.53 2.24 12.47
CA GLN A 63 48.24 1.62 12.77
C GLN A 63 47.37 2.52 13.65
N ALA A 64 47.96 3.18 14.66
CA ALA A 64 47.24 4.12 15.51
C ALA A 64 46.72 5.32 14.72
N ALA A 65 47.52 5.87 13.80
CA ALA A 65 47.12 6.96 12.92
C ALA A 65 46.00 6.54 11.95
N GLU A 66 46.09 5.35 11.36
CA GLU A 66 45.04 4.79 10.49
C GLU A 66 43.72 4.59 11.25
N VAL A 67 43.78 4.03 12.46
CA VAL A 67 42.59 3.85 13.32
C VAL A 67 41.97 5.19 13.70
N GLN A 68 42.78 6.20 14.03
CA GLN A 68 42.28 7.56 14.30
C GLN A 68 41.64 8.19 13.07
N HIS A 69 42.25 8.03 11.90
CA HIS A 69 41.71 8.53 10.65
C HIS A 69 40.35 7.88 10.31
N VAL A 70 40.25 6.56 10.40
CA VAL A 70 38.99 5.84 10.17
C VAL A 70 37.91 6.26 11.17
N LYS A 71 38.25 6.45 12.45
CA LYS A 71 37.31 6.97 13.46
C LYS A 71 36.79 8.35 13.09
N PHE A 72 37.68 9.26 12.73
CA PHE A 72 37.30 10.61 12.31
C PHE A 72 36.39 10.61 11.09
N VAL A 73 36.73 9.82 10.06
CA VAL A 73 35.88 9.68 8.85
C VAL A 73 34.51 9.09 9.20
N ASN A 74 34.46 8.09 10.08
CA ASN A 74 33.19 7.51 10.53
C ASN A 74 32.34 8.51 11.32
N GLU A 75 32.92 9.32 12.20
CA GLU A 75 32.21 10.39 12.92
C GLU A 75 31.66 11.44 11.94
N GLN A 76 32.45 11.86 10.96
CA GLN A 76 32.01 12.80 9.93
C GLN A 76 30.87 12.23 9.07
N LEU A 77 30.94 10.94 8.69
CA LEU A 77 29.87 10.26 7.96
C LEU A 77 28.60 10.17 8.81
N PHE A 78 28.74 9.88 10.11
CA PHE A 78 27.62 9.78 11.04
C PHE A 78 26.91 11.14 11.22
N GLU A 79 27.68 12.22 11.39
CA GLU A 79 27.14 13.58 11.45
C GLU A 79 26.44 13.98 10.14
N THR A 80 27.06 13.70 8.99
CA THR A 80 26.49 14.00 7.68
C THR A 80 25.17 13.24 7.45
N LEU A 81 25.14 11.96 7.83
CA LEU A 81 23.95 11.12 7.73
C LEU A 81 22.85 11.61 8.68
N GLY A 82 23.18 11.98 9.92
CA GLY A 82 22.25 12.56 10.88
C GLY A 82 21.65 13.88 10.40
N LEU A 83 22.46 14.77 9.81
CA LEU A 83 21.99 16.02 9.20
C LEU A 83 21.06 15.76 8.03
N THR A 84 21.42 14.82 7.15
CA THR A 84 20.61 14.44 5.98
C THR A 84 19.28 13.84 6.43
N LEU A 85 19.30 12.96 7.42
CA LEU A 85 18.10 12.33 7.96
C LEU A 85 17.17 13.36 8.60
N ARG A 86 17.72 14.31 9.38
CA ARG A 86 16.95 15.41 9.96
C ARG A 86 16.32 16.29 8.88
N ALA A 87 17.06 16.63 7.83
CA ALA A 87 16.52 17.40 6.71
C ALA A 87 15.37 16.67 5.99
N GLU A 88 15.48 15.36 5.80
CA GLU A 88 14.41 14.52 5.22
C GLU A 88 13.20 14.37 6.17
N PHE A 89 13.45 14.32 7.48
CA PHE A 89 12.38 14.34 8.49
C PHE A 89 11.64 15.67 8.48
N ASP A 90 12.35 16.79 8.39
CA ASP A 90 11.78 18.14 8.29
C ASP A 90 10.98 18.32 6.99
N ARG A 91 11.45 17.75 5.87
CA ARG A 91 10.69 17.72 4.61
C ARG A 91 9.42 16.89 4.76
N THR A 92 9.53 15.69 5.33
CA THR A 92 8.38 14.80 5.50
C THR A 92 7.35 15.34 6.47
N THR A 93 7.77 15.99 7.55
CA THR A 93 6.86 16.63 8.50
C THR A 93 6.14 17.83 7.89
N LYS A 94 6.83 18.64 7.07
CA LYS A 94 6.18 19.69 6.27
C LYS A 94 5.14 19.10 5.33
N ASP A 95 5.48 18.07 4.56
CA ASP A 95 4.54 17.42 3.65
C ASP A 95 3.32 16.87 4.41
N VAL A 96 3.53 16.18 5.54
CA VAL A 96 2.45 15.71 6.43
C VAL A 96 1.59 16.86 6.95
N SER A 97 2.16 18.01 7.25
CA SER A 97 1.42 19.18 7.75
C SER A 97 0.57 19.86 6.66
N LEU A 98 0.98 19.75 5.39
CA LEU A 98 0.25 20.28 4.24
C LEU A 98 -0.87 19.34 3.81
N THR A 99 -0.72 18.02 4.05
CA THR A 99 -1.71 17.00 3.70
C THR A 99 -3.15 17.35 4.10
N PRO A 100 -3.48 17.73 5.34
CA PRO A 100 -4.86 18.05 5.72
C PRO A 100 -5.45 19.24 4.94
N ALA A 101 -4.62 20.20 4.54
CA ALA A 101 -5.07 21.34 3.74
C ALA A 101 -5.41 20.89 2.31
N ILE A 102 -4.53 20.08 1.70
CA ILE A 102 -4.74 19.50 0.37
C ILE A 102 -5.99 18.61 0.35
N VAL A 103 -6.14 17.73 1.35
CA VAL A 103 -7.32 16.86 1.47
C VAL A 103 -8.59 17.68 1.62
N ARG A 104 -8.58 18.75 2.42
CA ARG A 104 -9.75 19.62 2.61
C ARG A 104 -10.11 20.36 1.33
N GLU A 105 -9.13 20.89 0.61
CA GLU A 105 -9.35 21.55 -0.67
C GLU A 105 -9.94 20.59 -1.70
N LEU A 106 -9.40 19.37 -1.76
CA LEU A 106 -9.94 18.32 -2.62
C LEU A 106 -11.38 17.98 -2.27
N LEU A 107 -11.67 17.68 -1.01
CA LEU A 107 -13.04 17.35 -0.57
C LEU A 107 -14.02 18.49 -0.85
N ASN A 108 -13.62 19.75 -0.64
CA ASN A 108 -14.45 20.90 -1.00
C ASN A 108 -14.69 20.98 -2.52
N SER A 109 -13.68 20.65 -3.34
CA SER A 109 -13.84 20.61 -4.80
C SER A 109 -14.77 19.47 -5.23
N ASP A 110 -14.68 18.30 -4.58
CA ASP A 110 -15.52 17.15 -4.81
C ASP A 110 -16.97 17.46 -4.41
N ASP A 111 -17.19 18.07 -3.24
CA ASP A 111 -18.50 18.52 -2.78
C ASP A 111 -19.12 19.53 -3.76
N ARG A 112 -18.31 20.42 -4.37
CA ARG A 112 -18.79 21.35 -5.39
C ARG A 112 -19.24 20.59 -6.65
N VAL A 113 -18.46 19.62 -7.11
CA VAL A 113 -18.82 18.79 -8.28
C VAL A 113 -20.08 17.97 -7.99
N LEU A 114 -20.20 17.41 -6.79
CA LEU A 114 -21.39 16.66 -6.36
C LEU A 114 -22.61 17.57 -6.25
N SER A 115 -22.45 18.81 -5.78
CA SER A 115 -23.52 19.81 -5.81
C SER A 115 -23.93 20.15 -7.24
N GLU A 116 -22.97 20.38 -8.15
CA GLU A 116 -23.24 20.63 -9.57
C GLU A 116 -23.95 19.43 -10.24
N LEU A 117 -23.60 18.19 -9.88
CA LEU A 117 -24.26 16.96 -10.32
C LEU A 117 -25.70 16.87 -9.78
N ASN A 118 -25.90 17.17 -8.50
CA ASN A 118 -27.21 17.19 -7.87
C ASN A 118 -28.10 18.28 -8.49
N ASP A 119 -27.52 19.45 -8.79
CA ASP A 119 -28.19 20.54 -9.49
C ASP A 119 -28.54 20.15 -10.93
N LEU A 120 -27.69 19.42 -11.64
CA LEU A 120 -28.00 18.88 -12.97
C LEU A 120 -29.11 17.82 -12.93
N SER A 121 -29.14 16.97 -11.90
CA SER A 121 -30.21 16.00 -11.67
C SER A 121 -31.53 16.70 -11.36
N SER A 122 -31.49 17.73 -10.51
CA SER A 122 -32.68 18.51 -10.13
C SER A 122 -33.15 19.44 -11.25
N SER A 123 -32.24 20.03 -12.02
CA SER A 123 -32.52 20.90 -13.19
C SER A 123 -32.86 20.11 -14.45
N GLY A 124 -32.55 18.81 -14.52
CA GLY A 124 -33.05 17.87 -15.52
C GLY A 124 -34.52 17.51 -15.31
N ALA A 125 -35.08 17.87 -14.16
CA ALA A 125 -36.51 17.93 -13.88
C ALA A 125 -37.02 19.37 -13.92
N PRO A 126 -36.83 20.16 -15.01
CA PRO A 126 -37.63 21.36 -15.11
C PRO A 126 -39.08 20.88 -15.22
N ASP A 127 -39.97 21.69 -14.68
CA ASP A 127 -41.43 21.68 -14.71
C ASP A 127 -42.05 21.62 -16.14
N ARG A 128 -41.29 21.15 -17.14
CA ARG A 128 -41.80 20.65 -18.42
C ARG A 128 -42.61 19.43 -18.09
N CYS A 129 -43.93 19.64 -17.97
CA CYS A 129 -44.98 18.64 -17.85
C CYS A 129 -44.41 17.22 -17.94
N GLN A 130 -44.43 16.48 -16.83
CA GLN A 130 -44.35 15.02 -16.82
C GLN A 130 -45.52 14.48 -17.67
N ILE A 131 -45.43 14.67 -18.98
CA ILE A 131 -46.24 13.98 -19.95
C ILE A 131 -45.63 12.61 -19.92
N ASP A 132 -46.31 11.74 -19.19
CA ASP A 132 -46.11 10.32 -19.34
C ASP A 132 -46.34 10.00 -20.82
N LEU A 133 -45.23 9.77 -21.52
CA LEU A 133 -45.20 9.51 -22.95
C LEU A 133 -45.95 8.23 -23.27
N ASP A 134 -46.00 7.28 -22.32
CA ASP A 134 -46.71 6.02 -22.45
C ASP A 134 -48.22 6.27 -22.31
N ALA A 135 -48.63 7.05 -21.31
CA ALA A 135 -50.03 7.48 -21.19
C ALA A 135 -50.48 8.35 -22.38
N LEU A 136 -49.60 9.17 -22.94
CA LEU A 136 -49.87 9.96 -24.15
C LEU A 136 -50.00 9.06 -25.38
N ALA A 137 -49.13 8.07 -25.54
CA ALA A 137 -49.22 7.09 -26.62
C ALA A 137 -50.53 6.30 -26.55
N ASP A 138 -50.93 5.85 -25.36
CA ASP A 138 -52.22 5.19 -25.13
C ASP A 138 -53.40 6.08 -25.48
N ARG A 139 -53.34 7.36 -25.11
CA ARG A 139 -54.37 8.34 -25.44
C ARG A 139 -54.45 8.58 -26.94
N VAL A 140 -53.32 8.69 -27.64
CA VAL A 140 -53.26 8.83 -29.10
C VAL A 140 -53.85 7.59 -29.79
N ASN A 141 -53.55 6.39 -29.28
CA ASN A 141 -54.13 5.14 -29.79
C ASN A 141 -55.65 5.11 -29.63
N LYS A 142 -56.16 5.43 -28.43
CA LYS A 142 -57.61 5.51 -28.15
C LYS A 142 -58.32 6.52 -29.04
N LEU A 143 -57.74 7.72 -29.22
CA LEU A 143 -58.31 8.76 -30.06
C LEU A 143 -58.29 8.39 -31.55
N THR A 144 -57.21 7.77 -32.03
CA THR A 144 -57.10 7.30 -33.42
C THR A 144 -58.13 6.19 -33.70
N HIS A 145 -58.33 5.28 -32.76
CA HIS A 145 -59.35 4.24 -32.86
C HIS A 145 -60.78 4.80 -32.84
N ALA A 146 -61.07 5.75 -31.95
CA ALA A 146 -62.35 6.44 -31.91
C ALA A 146 -62.62 7.20 -33.22
N LEU A 147 -61.61 7.88 -33.78
CA LEU A 147 -61.74 8.59 -35.05
C LEU A 147 -62.04 7.64 -36.23
N ARG A 148 -61.41 6.46 -36.25
CA ARG A 148 -61.72 5.40 -37.23
C ARG A 148 -63.18 4.97 -37.11
N TYR A 149 -63.63 4.67 -35.88
CA TYR A 149 -65.01 4.24 -35.63
C TYR A 149 -66.04 5.28 -36.07
N PHE A 150 -65.88 6.55 -35.67
CA PHE A 150 -66.82 7.60 -36.02
C PHE A 150 -66.84 7.89 -37.52
N ARG A 151 -65.68 7.94 -38.19
CA ARG A 151 -65.62 8.15 -39.66
C ARG A 151 -66.26 7.00 -40.43
N ALA A 152 -66.01 5.75 -40.03
CA ALA A 152 -66.60 4.58 -40.68
C ALA A 152 -68.11 4.57 -40.50
N LYS A 153 -68.59 4.84 -39.28
CA LYS A 153 -70.01 4.97 -38.98
C LYS A 153 -70.68 6.07 -39.79
N THR A 154 -70.10 7.27 -39.88
CA THR A 154 -70.69 8.36 -40.68
C THR A 154 -70.75 8.02 -42.18
N LEU A 155 -69.77 7.29 -42.72
CA LEU A 155 -69.81 6.85 -44.12
C LEU A 155 -70.89 5.79 -44.35
N LYS A 156 -71.03 4.84 -43.44
CA LYS A 156 -72.10 3.83 -43.44
C LYS A 156 -73.47 4.48 -43.34
N ASP A 157 -73.68 5.36 -42.36
CA ASP A 157 -74.93 6.10 -42.17
C ASP A 157 -75.28 6.94 -43.43
N ARG A 158 -74.28 7.55 -44.09
CA ARG A 158 -74.52 8.28 -45.35
C ARG A 158 -74.87 7.36 -46.51
N LEU A 159 -74.30 6.16 -46.57
CA LEU A 159 -74.60 5.16 -47.58
C LEU A 159 -76.01 4.59 -47.37
N ASP A 160 -76.38 4.32 -46.11
CA ASP A 160 -77.73 3.93 -45.70
C ASP A 160 -78.77 5.01 -46.11
N CYS A 161 -78.50 6.28 -45.79
CA CYS A 161 -79.39 7.37 -46.18
C CYS A 161 -79.53 7.50 -47.71
N ALA A 162 -78.42 7.44 -48.46
CA ALA A 162 -78.46 7.50 -49.91
C ALA A 162 -79.22 6.32 -50.51
N TYR A 163 -79.04 5.11 -49.97
CA TYR A 163 -79.79 3.92 -50.37
C TYR A 163 -81.30 4.11 -50.16
N LEU A 164 -81.71 4.54 -48.96
CA LEU A 164 -83.12 4.80 -48.64
C LEU A 164 -83.72 5.93 -49.49
N GLU A 165 -82.97 7.00 -49.77
CA GLU A 165 -83.39 8.09 -50.66
C GLU A 165 -83.63 7.58 -52.08
N THR A 166 -82.73 6.75 -52.63
CA THR A 166 -82.91 6.15 -53.96
C THR A 166 -84.08 5.18 -54.03
N LEU A 167 -84.33 4.42 -52.96
CA LEU A 167 -85.50 3.54 -52.88
C LEU A 167 -86.80 4.35 -52.90
N SER A 168 -86.86 5.42 -52.11
CA SER A 168 -88.02 6.33 -52.05
C SER A 168 -88.27 7.10 -53.36
N ALA A 169 -87.22 7.38 -54.13
CA ALA A 169 -87.33 8.01 -55.45
C ALA A 169 -87.82 7.02 -56.52
N THR A 170 -87.48 5.73 -56.39
CA THR A 170 -87.84 4.68 -57.35
C THR A 170 -89.28 4.19 -57.19
N ASP A 171 -89.81 4.18 -55.96
CA ASP A 171 -91.23 3.87 -55.67
C ASP A 171 -92.23 4.83 -56.34
N ASN A 172 -91.77 6.03 -56.72
CA ASN A 172 -92.57 7.01 -57.47
C ASN A 172 -92.53 6.78 -58.99
N SER A 173 -91.74 5.82 -59.49
CA SER A 173 -91.69 5.43 -60.89
C SER A 173 -92.18 3.99 -61.04
N THR A 174 -93.39 3.81 -61.58
CA THR A 174 -93.98 2.50 -61.90
C THR A 174 -93.14 1.75 -62.94
N ASN A 175 -92.19 0.93 -62.48
CA ASN A 175 -91.57 -0.16 -63.25
C ASN A 175 -91.09 -1.24 -62.26
N ALA A 176 -92.03 -1.99 -61.69
CA ALA A 176 -91.73 -3.18 -60.91
C ALA A 176 -91.37 -4.33 -61.86
N GLN A 177 -90.07 -4.54 -62.07
CA GLN A 177 -89.55 -5.71 -62.77
C GLN A 177 -89.19 -6.79 -61.75
N ASP A 178 -89.67 -8.01 -61.98
CA ASP A 178 -89.56 -9.17 -61.09
C ASP A 178 -88.09 -9.54 -60.86
N VAL A 179 -87.57 -9.28 -59.66
CA VAL A 179 -86.18 -9.54 -59.27
C VAL A 179 -86.09 -10.95 -58.69
N SER A 180 -85.21 -11.79 -59.26
CA SER A 180 -84.99 -13.17 -58.81
C SER A 180 -84.25 -13.22 -57.46
N ASP A 181 -84.65 -14.13 -56.57
CA ASP A 181 -84.10 -14.32 -55.21
C ASP A 181 -82.56 -14.41 -55.18
N GLY A 182 -81.96 -15.08 -56.17
CA GLY A 182 -80.50 -15.21 -56.28
C GLY A 182 -79.74 -13.91 -56.61
N THR A 183 -80.45 -12.88 -57.10
CA THR A 183 -79.86 -11.54 -57.30
C THR A 183 -79.93 -10.66 -56.05
N ILE A 184 -80.85 -10.96 -55.12
CA ILE A 184 -80.98 -10.26 -53.84
C ILE A 184 -79.85 -10.70 -52.89
N ASP A 185 -79.61 -12.01 -52.81
CA ASP A 185 -78.52 -12.56 -51.99
C ASP A 185 -77.14 -12.07 -52.44
N ALA A 186 -76.89 -12.02 -53.75
CA ALA A 186 -75.63 -11.51 -54.30
C ALA A 186 -75.42 -10.02 -53.99
N VAL A 187 -76.47 -9.19 -54.09
CA VAL A 187 -76.40 -7.77 -53.74
C VAL A 187 -76.20 -7.57 -52.24
N GLN A 188 -76.76 -8.44 -51.40
CA GLN A 188 -76.56 -8.39 -49.96
C GLN A 188 -75.16 -8.82 -49.55
N GLU A 189 -74.56 -9.81 -50.23
CA GLU A 189 -73.16 -10.19 -50.06
C GLU A 189 -72.22 -9.06 -50.49
N ASP A 190 -72.47 -8.44 -51.65
CA ASP A 190 -71.71 -7.29 -52.15
C ASP A 190 -71.81 -6.09 -51.20
N LEU A 191 -73.00 -5.84 -50.62
CA LEU A 191 -73.21 -4.78 -49.64
C LEU A 191 -72.44 -5.07 -48.35
N ASN A 192 -72.50 -6.30 -47.82
CA ASN A 192 -71.72 -6.68 -46.64
C ASN A 192 -70.21 -6.54 -46.88
N SER A 193 -69.74 -6.95 -48.06
CA SER A 193 -68.35 -6.76 -48.50
C SER A 193 -67.98 -5.28 -48.52
N LEU A 194 -68.83 -4.42 -49.09
CA LEU A 194 -68.62 -2.96 -49.12
C LEU A 194 -68.54 -2.35 -47.71
N TYR A 195 -69.34 -2.81 -46.76
CA TYR A 195 -69.29 -2.30 -45.37
C TYR A 195 -67.99 -2.69 -44.67
N THR A 196 -67.42 -3.86 -44.98
CA THR A 196 -66.10 -4.27 -44.48
C THR A 196 -64.98 -3.49 -45.16
N GLU A 197 -65.07 -3.27 -46.47
CA GLU A 197 -64.09 -2.47 -47.21
C GLU A 197 -64.08 -1.01 -46.75
N ILE A 198 -65.24 -0.43 -46.42
CA ILE A 198 -65.32 0.92 -45.81
C ILE A 198 -64.55 0.97 -44.50
N ASP A 199 -64.66 -0.05 -43.64
CA ASP A 199 -63.93 -0.08 -42.37
C ASP A 199 -62.41 -0.14 -42.59
N ASP A 200 -61.96 -0.87 -43.61
CA ASP A 200 -60.55 -1.02 -43.96
C ASP A 200 -59.97 0.23 -44.61
N VAL A 201 -60.66 0.81 -45.60
CA VAL A 201 -60.24 2.04 -46.28
C VAL A 201 -60.23 3.21 -45.32
N VAL A 202 -61.26 3.37 -44.47
CA VAL A 202 -61.28 4.41 -43.43
C VAL A 202 -60.16 4.17 -42.42
N GLY A 203 -59.92 2.91 -42.05
CA GLY A 203 -58.80 2.52 -41.21
C GLY A 203 -57.46 2.98 -41.75
N MET A 204 -57.20 2.68 -43.02
CA MET A 204 -55.98 3.06 -43.72
C MET A 204 -55.84 4.59 -43.82
N VAL A 205 -56.90 5.31 -44.19
CA VAL A 205 -56.88 6.78 -44.31
C VAL A 205 -56.63 7.45 -42.96
N VAL A 206 -57.29 6.99 -41.89
CA VAL A 206 -57.10 7.53 -40.54
C VAL A 206 -55.70 7.21 -40.01
N ALA A 207 -55.21 6.00 -40.24
CA ALA A 207 -53.83 5.62 -39.92
C ALA A 207 -52.83 6.49 -40.68
N GLN A 208 -53.02 6.72 -41.98
CA GLN A 208 -52.10 7.50 -42.80
C GLN A 208 -52.11 9.00 -42.45
N GLN A 209 -53.29 9.61 -42.25
CA GLN A 209 -53.42 11.05 -41.99
C GLN A 209 -53.04 11.46 -40.56
N HIS A 210 -53.35 10.61 -39.57
CA HIS A 210 -53.23 10.98 -38.16
C HIS A 210 -52.40 9.99 -37.36
N GLY A 211 -52.63 8.68 -37.54
CA GLY A 211 -51.96 7.64 -36.75
C GLY A 211 -50.43 7.62 -36.94
N ASN A 212 -49.97 7.56 -38.19
CA ASN A 212 -48.57 7.39 -38.54
C ASN A 212 -47.73 8.62 -38.18
N ALA A 213 -48.23 9.82 -38.49
CA ALA A 213 -47.54 11.07 -38.18
C ALA A 213 -47.38 11.28 -36.65
N LEU A 214 -48.44 10.99 -35.87
CA LEU A 214 -48.38 11.09 -34.41
C LEU A 214 -47.48 10.02 -33.79
N HIS A 215 -47.50 8.77 -34.30
CA HIS A 215 -46.60 7.72 -33.83
C HIS A 215 -45.13 8.02 -34.13
N GLU A 216 -44.84 8.54 -35.32
CA GLU A 216 -43.47 8.91 -35.70
C GLU A 216 -42.97 10.08 -34.84
N ALA A 217 -43.82 11.08 -34.58
CA ALA A 217 -43.53 12.18 -33.66
C ALA A 217 -43.27 11.66 -32.23
N LEU A 218 -44.12 10.77 -31.70
CA LEU A 218 -43.94 10.18 -30.37
C LEU A 218 -42.64 9.37 -30.27
N ARG A 219 -42.34 8.54 -31.27
CA ARG A 219 -41.07 7.79 -31.33
C ARG A 219 -39.87 8.71 -31.40
N SER A 220 -39.94 9.80 -32.16
CA SER A 220 -38.85 10.77 -32.26
C SER A 220 -38.58 11.45 -30.91
N VAL A 221 -39.64 11.85 -30.18
CA VAL A 221 -39.54 12.43 -28.84
C VAL A 221 -39.00 11.42 -27.84
N HIS A 222 -39.47 10.17 -27.89
CA HIS A 222 -38.98 9.11 -27.02
C HIS A 222 -37.47 8.82 -27.26
N ARG A 223 -37.04 8.78 -28.53
CA ARG A 223 -35.62 8.64 -28.89
C ARG A 223 -34.78 9.81 -28.39
N ALA A 224 -35.26 11.05 -28.57
CA ALA A 224 -34.58 12.25 -28.10
C ALA A 224 -34.43 12.25 -26.57
N ARG A 225 -35.51 11.96 -25.84
CA ARG A 225 -35.48 11.86 -24.37
C ARG A 225 -34.49 10.79 -23.89
N LYS A 226 -34.56 9.58 -24.47
CA LYS A 226 -33.63 8.50 -24.13
C LYS A 226 -32.17 8.86 -24.45
N GLN A 227 -31.93 9.64 -25.51
CA GLN A 227 -30.59 10.11 -25.86
C GLN A 227 -30.09 11.16 -24.87
N ASP A 228 -30.94 12.09 -24.45
CA ASP A 228 -30.59 13.10 -23.44
C ASP A 228 -30.34 12.46 -22.07
N ASP A 229 -31.16 11.49 -21.66
CA ASP A 229 -30.95 10.70 -20.44
C ASP A 229 -29.63 9.93 -20.48
N ARG A 230 -29.29 9.33 -21.64
CA ARG A 230 -28.00 8.67 -21.84
C ARG A 230 -26.83 9.63 -21.72
N ARG A 231 -26.90 10.79 -22.36
CA ARG A 231 -25.85 11.83 -22.28
C ARG A 231 -25.65 12.35 -20.87
N LEU A 232 -26.75 12.55 -20.13
CA LEU A 232 -26.70 12.94 -18.73
C LEU A 232 -26.04 11.84 -17.90
N ASN A 233 -26.43 10.58 -18.08
CA ASN A 233 -25.81 9.44 -17.39
C ASN A 233 -24.33 9.29 -17.73
N GLU A 234 -23.92 9.46 -18.98
CA GLU A 234 -22.52 9.43 -19.41
C GLU A 234 -21.71 10.55 -18.74
N LYS A 235 -22.28 11.76 -18.65
CA LYS A 235 -21.65 12.89 -17.96
C LYS A 235 -21.52 12.63 -16.46
N VAL A 236 -22.58 12.14 -15.81
CA VAL A 236 -22.58 11.77 -14.39
C VAL A 236 -21.54 10.70 -14.13
N HIS A 237 -21.53 9.64 -14.93
CA HIS A 237 -20.56 8.55 -14.81
C HIS A 237 -19.13 9.06 -14.99
N GLY A 238 -18.86 9.86 -16.02
CA GLY A 238 -17.55 10.46 -16.24
C GLY A 238 -17.07 11.30 -15.06
N GLN A 239 -17.94 12.17 -14.51
CA GLN A 239 -17.60 12.97 -13.32
C GLN A 239 -17.31 12.09 -12.10
N LEU A 240 -18.14 11.07 -11.83
CA LEU A 240 -17.91 10.13 -10.73
C LEU A 240 -16.61 9.32 -10.91
N SER A 241 -16.28 8.92 -12.14
CA SER A 241 -15.00 8.27 -12.45
C SER A 241 -13.82 9.19 -12.17
N THR A 242 -13.89 10.47 -12.57
CA THR A 242 -12.82 11.43 -12.27
C THR A 242 -12.65 11.66 -10.77
N LEU A 243 -13.74 11.80 -10.00
CA LEU A 243 -13.68 11.92 -8.54
C LEU A 243 -13.02 10.69 -7.91
N THR A 244 -13.41 9.50 -8.37
CA THR A 244 -12.82 8.24 -7.88
C THR A 244 -11.32 8.15 -8.19
N GLU A 245 -10.91 8.52 -9.40
CA GLU A 245 -9.50 8.52 -9.79
C GLU A 245 -8.66 9.46 -8.92
N VAL A 246 -9.16 10.67 -8.65
CA VAL A 246 -8.45 11.64 -7.81
C VAL A 246 -8.32 11.14 -6.38
N VAL A 247 -9.37 10.55 -5.80
CA VAL A 247 -9.31 9.93 -4.45
C VAL A 247 -8.31 8.78 -4.41
N VAL A 248 -8.27 7.92 -5.44
CA VAL A 248 -7.30 6.81 -5.53
C VAL A 248 -5.87 7.34 -5.61
N ASN A 249 -5.63 8.39 -6.42
CA ASN A 249 -4.32 9.00 -6.55
C ASN A 249 -3.86 9.67 -5.24
N LEU A 250 -4.76 10.35 -4.54
CA LEU A 250 -4.50 10.89 -3.21
C LEU A 250 -4.16 9.77 -2.22
N SER A 251 -4.91 8.67 -2.20
CA SER A 251 -4.64 7.52 -1.33
C SER A 251 -3.24 6.94 -1.56
N LYS A 252 -2.84 6.74 -2.82
CA LYS A 252 -1.47 6.31 -3.17
C LYS A 252 -0.43 7.32 -2.69
N GLY A 253 -0.69 8.61 -2.86
CA GLY A 253 0.14 9.69 -2.33
C GLY A 253 0.33 9.58 -0.81
N LEU A 254 -0.75 9.39 -0.06
CA LEU A 254 -0.73 9.22 1.40
C LEU A 254 0.02 7.96 1.84
N GLU A 255 -0.15 6.85 1.13
CA GLU A 255 0.57 5.60 1.39
C GLU A 255 2.08 5.76 1.17
N SER A 256 2.50 6.42 0.09
CA SER A 256 3.92 6.70 -0.17
C SER A 256 4.53 7.64 0.87
N LEU A 257 3.77 8.65 1.33
CA LEU A 257 4.18 9.53 2.41
C LEU A 257 4.34 8.74 3.72
N ARG A 258 3.40 7.83 4.00
CA ARG A 258 3.43 6.95 5.17
C ARG A 258 4.62 6.00 5.14
N SER A 259 4.90 5.37 4.00
CA SER A 259 6.03 4.45 3.84
C SER A 259 7.36 5.21 3.99
N ARG A 260 7.48 6.40 3.40
CA ARG A 260 8.64 7.28 3.59
C ARG A 260 8.85 7.62 5.06
N ARG A 261 7.79 7.99 5.79
CA ARG A 261 7.86 8.29 7.22
C ARG A 261 8.32 7.09 8.05
N LEU A 262 7.80 5.90 7.76
CA LEU A 262 8.20 4.66 8.45
C LEU A 262 9.67 4.32 8.18
N GLY A 263 10.11 4.38 6.93
CA GLY A 263 11.50 4.13 6.55
C GLY A 263 12.48 5.12 7.21
N LEU A 264 12.11 6.41 7.30
CA LEU A 264 12.91 7.40 8.01
C LEU A 264 13.03 7.10 9.51
N HIS A 265 11.94 6.66 10.15
CA HIS A 265 11.95 6.31 11.57
C HIS A 265 12.76 5.02 11.84
N GLU A 266 12.72 4.06 10.93
CA GLU A 266 13.55 2.86 11.01
C GLU A 266 15.04 3.20 10.86
N LEU A 267 15.38 4.09 9.93
CA LEU A 267 16.76 4.54 9.72
C LEU A 267 17.27 5.33 10.93
N ASP A 268 16.42 6.16 11.55
CA ASP A 268 16.74 6.86 12.79
C ASP A 268 17.03 5.89 13.95
N ALA A 269 16.19 4.86 14.11
CA ALA A 269 16.39 3.83 15.13
C ALA A 269 17.72 3.07 14.92
N HIS A 270 18.06 2.73 13.67
CA HIS A 270 19.34 2.12 13.33
C HIS A 270 20.53 3.04 13.65
N LEU A 271 20.42 4.36 13.40
CA LEU A 271 21.47 5.30 13.78
C LEU A 271 21.64 5.39 15.29
N GLN A 272 20.55 5.48 16.06
CA GLN A 272 20.62 5.50 17.52
C GLN A 272 21.27 4.20 18.07
N HIS A 273 20.97 3.04 17.47
CA HIS A 273 21.62 1.79 17.82
C HIS A 273 23.13 1.80 17.49
N LEU A 274 23.52 2.34 16.34
CA LEU A 274 24.93 2.47 15.96
C LEU A 274 25.67 3.45 16.88
N GLU A 275 25.04 4.57 17.25
CA GLU A 275 25.61 5.56 18.17
C GLU A 275 25.83 4.97 19.56
N THR A 276 24.85 4.22 20.09
CA THR A 276 24.97 3.56 21.40
C THR A 276 26.04 2.46 21.37
N THR A 277 26.16 1.72 20.28
CA THR A 277 27.20 0.69 20.10
C THR A 277 28.60 1.33 19.97
N ALA A 278 28.73 2.45 19.25
CA ALA A 278 30.00 3.19 19.15
C ALA A 278 30.43 3.79 20.51
N ARG A 279 29.48 4.28 21.30
CA ARG A 279 29.73 4.79 22.66
C ARG A 279 30.07 3.70 23.68
N SER A 280 29.55 2.48 23.52
CA SER A 280 29.91 1.36 24.41
C SER A 280 31.30 0.78 24.12
N HIS A 281 31.76 0.83 22.86
CA HIS A 281 33.10 0.37 22.45
C HIS A 281 34.24 1.38 22.67
N THR A 282 33.95 2.62 23.06
CA THR A 282 34.97 3.65 23.34
C THR A 282 35.48 3.66 24.77
N LYS A 283 35.02 2.75 25.65
CA LYS A 283 35.66 2.51 26.94
C LYS A 283 36.86 1.59 26.73
N PRO A 284 38.11 2.07 26.79
CA PRO A 284 39.25 1.21 26.54
C PRO A 284 39.36 0.23 27.70
N VAL A 285 39.22 -1.05 27.40
CA VAL A 285 39.80 -2.13 28.20
C VAL A 285 41.32 -1.98 28.03
N ILE A 286 41.92 -1.08 28.80
CA ILE A 286 43.35 -1.12 29.07
C ILE A 286 43.56 -2.41 29.85
N GLY A 287 44.26 -3.37 29.24
CA GLY A 287 44.51 -4.67 29.81
C GLY A 287 45.05 -4.57 31.23
N GLN A 288 44.37 -5.24 32.15
CA GLN A 288 44.99 -5.79 33.35
C GLN A 288 46.00 -6.83 32.88
N ALA A 289 47.23 -6.39 32.63
CA ALA A 289 48.39 -7.25 32.77
C ALA A 289 48.65 -7.37 34.28
N ASP A 290 48.79 -8.61 34.73
CA ASP A 290 49.14 -9.01 36.08
C ASP A 290 50.26 -8.14 36.66
N ALA A 291 49.91 -7.29 37.61
CA ALA A 291 50.85 -6.67 38.53
C ALA A 291 50.24 -6.80 39.93
N GLU A 292 50.70 -7.83 40.64
CA GLU A 292 50.58 -7.95 42.08
C GLU A 292 51.12 -6.67 42.74
N LEU A 293 50.24 -5.69 42.96
CA LEU A 293 50.56 -4.51 43.74
C LEU A 293 50.48 -4.93 45.22
N LYS A 294 51.62 -5.31 45.78
CA LYS A 294 51.83 -5.36 47.23
C LYS A 294 51.50 -3.99 47.80
N ASP A 295 50.40 -3.94 48.55
CA ASP A 295 50.01 -2.83 49.42
C ASP A 295 51.16 -2.45 50.35
N THR A 296 51.88 -1.41 49.97
CA THR A 296 52.70 -0.61 50.88
C THR A 296 52.22 0.82 50.77
N VAL A 297 50.97 1.02 51.22
CA VAL A 297 50.42 2.36 51.41
C VAL A 297 51.25 3.07 52.47
N ASN A 298 52.01 4.06 52.03
CA ASN A 298 52.86 4.92 52.84
C ASN A 298 52.07 5.47 54.06
N PRO A 299 52.60 5.37 55.30
CA PRO A 299 51.92 5.84 56.51
C PRO A 299 51.62 7.34 56.49
N ALA A 300 52.34 8.12 55.67
CA ALA A 300 52.10 9.55 55.45
C ALA A 300 50.77 9.82 54.72
N ALA A 301 50.35 8.96 53.79
CA ALA A 301 49.07 9.11 53.08
C ALA A 301 47.88 8.80 54.01
N LYS A 302 48.02 7.82 54.90
CA LYS A 302 47.04 7.54 55.96
C LYS A 302 46.90 8.68 56.96
N ALA A 303 48.00 9.34 57.33
CA ALA A 303 47.98 10.50 58.24
C ALA A 303 47.30 11.73 57.60
N LEU A 304 47.54 11.98 56.30
CA LEU A 304 46.87 13.05 55.55
C LEU A 304 45.36 12.80 55.41
N CYS A 305 44.93 11.58 55.11
CA CYS A 305 43.50 11.24 55.03
C CYS A 305 42.77 11.39 56.38
N HIS A 306 43.45 11.08 57.49
CA HIS A 306 42.92 11.33 58.84
C HIS A 306 42.80 12.84 59.15
N HIS A 307 43.71 13.66 58.64
CA HIS A 307 43.73 15.10 58.90
C HIS A 307 42.65 15.88 58.11
N PHE A 308 42.16 15.32 57.00
CA PHE A 308 41.08 15.88 56.18
C PHE A 308 39.69 15.36 56.55
N GLY A 309 39.54 14.57 57.62
CA GLY A 309 38.24 14.06 58.06
C GLY A 309 37.57 13.08 57.08
N LEU A 310 38.31 12.53 56.12
CA LEU A 310 37.85 11.49 55.21
C LEU A 310 38.06 10.13 55.88
N THR A 311 37.29 9.85 56.93
CA THR A 311 37.24 8.52 57.53
C THR A 311 36.58 7.54 56.55
N SER A 312 37.25 6.41 56.32
CA SER A 312 36.85 5.34 55.38
C SER A 312 35.39 4.90 55.55
N GLU A 313 34.85 4.96 56.77
CA GLU A 313 33.48 4.56 57.08
C GLU A 313 32.38 5.42 56.41
N SER A 314 32.69 6.67 56.03
CA SER A 314 31.76 7.58 55.33
C SER A 314 31.65 7.26 53.83
N VAL A 315 32.75 6.81 53.23
CA VAL A 315 32.81 6.45 51.80
C VAL A 315 32.18 5.08 51.57
N ASP A 316 32.34 4.15 52.51
CA ASP A 316 31.76 2.80 52.40
C ASP A 316 30.23 2.81 52.57
N ARG A 317 29.67 3.67 53.44
CA ARG A 317 28.21 3.89 53.51
C ARG A 317 27.63 4.50 52.23
N LYS A 318 28.29 5.53 51.67
CA LYS A 318 27.84 6.15 50.42
C LYS A 318 27.97 5.20 49.23
N ARG A 319 28.99 4.34 49.21
CA ARG A 319 29.13 3.27 48.19
C ARG A 319 28.08 2.18 48.36
N SER A 320 27.73 1.78 49.58
CA SER A 320 26.64 0.82 49.80
C SER A 320 25.28 1.38 49.39
N ASP A 321 25.03 2.66 49.64
CA ASP A 321 23.78 3.32 49.25
C ASP A 321 23.66 3.46 47.73
N ILE A 322 24.77 3.78 47.05
CA ILE A 322 24.82 3.83 45.58
C ILE A 322 24.67 2.43 44.97
N ALA A 323 25.28 1.41 45.57
CA ALA A 323 25.12 0.02 45.12
C ALA A 323 23.68 -0.48 45.33
N ALA A 324 23.05 -0.13 46.45
CA ALA A 324 21.64 -0.43 46.73
C ALA A 324 20.71 0.30 45.74
N ALA A 325 20.98 1.56 45.45
CA ALA A 325 20.23 2.33 44.44
C ALA A 325 20.38 1.73 43.04
N MET A 326 21.58 1.31 42.63
CA MET A 326 21.81 0.64 41.35
C MET A 326 21.09 -0.71 41.27
N ALA A 327 21.05 -1.49 42.35
CA ALA A 327 20.30 -2.74 42.40
C ALA A 327 18.79 -2.51 42.27
N GLN A 328 18.25 -1.48 42.93
CA GLN A 328 16.84 -1.09 42.79
C GLN A 328 16.52 -0.62 41.37
N LEU A 329 17.41 0.16 40.75
CA LEU A 329 17.24 0.63 39.37
C LEU A 329 17.25 -0.55 38.39
N HIS A 330 18.11 -1.54 38.61
CA HIS A 330 18.15 -2.75 37.79
C HIS A 330 16.89 -3.62 37.94
N ASP A 331 16.37 -3.78 39.17
CA ASP A 331 15.08 -4.46 39.41
C ASP A 331 13.91 -3.74 38.71
N LEU A 332 13.92 -2.41 38.75
CA LEU A 332 12.88 -1.58 38.11
C LEU A 332 12.94 -1.68 36.58
N THR A 333 14.15 -1.68 36.02
CA THR A 333 14.36 -1.91 34.57
C THR A 333 13.88 -3.30 34.17
N LEU A 334 14.22 -4.35 34.93
CA LEU A 334 13.75 -5.72 34.66
C LEU A 334 12.22 -5.82 34.72
N ARG A 335 11.57 -5.17 35.69
CA ARG A 335 10.11 -5.15 35.77
C ARG A 335 9.47 -4.42 34.60
N LEU A 336 10.03 -3.28 34.19
CA LEU A 336 9.55 -2.52 33.05
C LEU A 336 9.72 -3.28 31.74
N ASP A 337 10.83 -4.01 31.55
CA ASP A 337 11.06 -4.86 30.38
C ASP A 337 10.10 -6.06 30.36
N CYS A 338 9.89 -6.73 31.50
CA CYS A 338 8.90 -7.81 31.58
C CYS A 338 7.47 -7.29 31.33
N GLN A 339 7.14 -6.10 31.83
CA GLN A 339 5.83 -5.50 31.65
C GLN A 339 5.61 -5.02 30.21
N SER A 340 6.63 -4.44 29.57
CA SER A 340 6.56 -4.01 28.17
C SER A 340 6.43 -5.21 27.23
N ALA A 341 7.20 -6.28 27.45
CA ALA A 341 7.08 -7.52 26.70
C ALA A 341 5.68 -8.16 26.85
N GLY A 342 5.13 -8.17 28.07
CA GLY A 342 3.77 -8.64 28.33
C GLY A 342 2.69 -7.80 27.64
N ASN A 343 2.87 -6.48 27.57
CA ASN A 343 1.95 -5.59 26.88
C ASN A 343 2.01 -5.76 25.35
N VAL A 344 3.21 -5.94 24.78
CA VAL A 344 3.39 -6.25 23.35
C VAL A 344 2.69 -7.56 22.98
N LEU A 345 2.84 -8.60 23.81
CA LEU A 345 2.15 -9.88 23.63
C LEU A 345 0.62 -9.74 23.63
N ARG A 346 0.05 -8.96 24.55
CA ARG A 346 -1.40 -8.69 24.56
C ARG A 346 -1.84 -7.92 23.32
N PHE A 347 -1.04 -6.96 22.87
CA PHE A 347 -1.37 -6.19 21.66
C PHE A 347 -1.38 -7.08 20.41
N LEU A 348 -0.40 -7.99 20.29
CA LEU A 348 -0.36 -8.97 19.21
C LEU A 348 -1.58 -9.91 19.26
N GLN A 349 -1.95 -10.42 20.43
CA GLN A 349 -3.15 -11.25 20.58
C GLN A 349 -4.44 -10.52 20.19
N LEU A 350 -4.60 -9.25 20.60
CA LEU A 350 -5.74 -8.43 20.21
C LEU A 350 -5.76 -8.14 18.71
N SER A 351 -4.59 -7.94 18.11
CA SER A 351 -4.46 -7.75 16.66
C SER A 351 -4.86 -9.01 15.89
N ASP A 352 -4.41 -10.18 16.32
CA ASP A 352 -4.78 -11.47 15.71
C ASP A 352 -6.27 -11.75 15.84
N GLN A 353 -6.86 -11.47 17.01
CA GLN A 353 -8.30 -11.58 17.23
C GLN A 353 -9.08 -10.64 16.31
N ALA A 354 -8.62 -9.39 16.15
CA ALA A 354 -9.25 -8.42 15.26
C ALA A 354 -9.10 -8.80 13.78
N ALA A 355 -8.00 -9.45 13.39
CA ALA A 355 -7.81 -9.98 12.04
C ALA A 355 -8.77 -11.15 11.77
N ALA A 356 -8.92 -12.08 12.72
CA ALA A 356 -9.86 -13.19 12.61
C ALA A 356 -11.34 -12.72 12.54
N MET A 357 -11.69 -11.68 13.29
CA MET A 357 -13.03 -11.08 13.20
C MET A 357 -13.29 -10.43 11.83
N ARG A 358 -12.28 -9.76 11.26
CA ARG A 358 -12.37 -9.16 9.93
C ARG A 358 -12.52 -10.20 8.84
N SER A 359 -11.73 -11.28 8.87
CA SER A 359 -11.88 -12.36 7.88
C SER A 359 -13.25 -13.04 7.98
N ALA A 360 -13.76 -13.28 9.19
CA ALA A 360 -15.10 -13.81 9.38
C ALA A 360 -16.20 -12.86 8.88
N ALA A 361 -16.03 -11.54 9.04
CA ALA A 361 -16.97 -10.55 8.51
C ALA A 361 -16.96 -10.55 6.98
N VAL A 362 -15.77 -10.53 6.36
CA VAL A 362 -15.61 -10.59 4.89
C VAL A 362 -16.22 -11.88 4.33
N GLN A 363 -16.02 -13.02 5.00
CA GLN A 363 -16.62 -14.29 4.59
C GLN A 363 -18.15 -14.23 4.61
N ARG A 364 -18.75 -13.68 5.69
CA ARG A 364 -20.21 -13.50 5.76
C ARG A 364 -20.74 -12.59 4.65
N SER A 365 -20.01 -11.51 4.34
CA SER A 365 -20.38 -10.63 3.21
C SER A 365 -20.30 -11.40 1.89
N SER A 366 -19.24 -12.17 1.67
CA SER A 366 -19.07 -13.00 0.47
C SER A 366 -20.17 -14.03 0.32
N ASP A 367 -20.54 -14.72 1.41
CA ASP A 367 -21.62 -15.72 1.40
C ASP A 367 -22.98 -15.06 1.13
N ALA A 368 -23.22 -13.85 1.66
CA ALA A 368 -24.42 -13.07 1.38
C ALA A 368 -24.50 -12.63 -0.09
N LEU A 369 -23.38 -12.19 -0.68
CA LEU A 369 -23.30 -11.86 -2.11
C LEU A 369 -23.52 -13.10 -3.00
N ALA A 370 -22.90 -14.23 -2.67
CA ALA A 370 -23.11 -15.49 -3.41
C ALA A 370 -24.58 -15.98 -3.32
N SER A 371 -25.25 -15.74 -2.19
CA SER A 371 -26.69 -16.01 -2.06
C SER A 371 -27.55 -15.05 -2.90
N HIS A 372 -27.07 -13.83 -3.16
CA HIS A 372 -27.78 -12.85 -3.98
C HIS A 372 -27.63 -13.15 -5.48
N ASP A 373 -26.45 -13.63 -5.90
CA ASP A 373 -26.21 -14.11 -7.26
C ASP A 373 -27.11 -15.31 -7.62
N SER A 374 -27.45 -16.15 -6.64
CA SER A 374 -28.44 -17.24 -6.80
C SER A 374 -29.84 -16.69 -7.13
N TYR A 375 -30.26 -15.61 -6.47
CA TYR A 375 -31.54 -14.95 -6.78
C TYR A 375 -31.51 -14.25 -8.14
N GLU A 376 -30.38 -13.68 -8.54
CA GLU A 376 -30.21 -13.08 -9.87
C GLU A 376 -30.27 -14.14 -10.98
N LEU A 377 -29.74 -15.35 -10.73
CA LEU A 377 -29.78 -16.48 -11.65
C LEU A 377 -31.22 -17.02 -11.79
N ASP A 378 -31.94 -17.18 -10.69
CA ASP A 378 -33.34 -17.62 -10.68
C ASP A 378 -34.27 -16.60 -11.39
N VAL A 379 -34.01 -15.30 -11.23
CA VAL A 379 -34.75 -14.23 -11.94
C VAL A 379 -34.45 -14.27 -13.44
N ARG A 380 -33.20 -14.52 -13.83
CA ARG A 380 -32.81 -14.64 -15.25
C ARG A 380 -33.42 -15.87 -15.91
N GLU A 381 -33.50 -16.99 -15.19
CA GLU A 381 -34.15 -18.22 -15.66
C GLU A 381 -35.68 -18.03 -15.80
N LEU A 382 -36.29 -17.26 -14.89
CA LEU A 382 -37.69 -16.85 -14.99
C LEU A 382 -37.94 -15.95 -16.21
N GLU A 383 -37.02 -15.01 -16.49
CA GLU A 383 -37.09 -14.14 -17.67
C GLU A 383 -36.98 -14.94 -18.99
N GLU A 384 -36.09 -15.94 -19.06
CA GLU A 384 -35.99 -16.84 -20.21
C GLU A 384 -37.24 -17.69 -20.42
N MET A 385 -37.84 -18.23 -19.34
CA MET A 385 -39.11 -18.95 -19.43
C MET A 385 -40.26 -18.06 -19.94
N ILE A 386 -40.32 -16.81 -19.48
CA ILE A 386 -41.33 -15.85 -19.94
C ILE A 386 -41.11 -15.51 -21.43
N ALA A 387 -39.86 -15.39 -21.87
CA ALA A 387 -39.53 -15.16 -23.28
C ALA A 387 -39.93 -16.37 -24.16
N ALA A 388 -39.64 -17.59 -23.73
CA ALA A 388 -40.01 -18.81 -24.43
C ALA A 388 -41.54 -18.97 -24.54
N ALA A 389 -42.27 -18.76 -23.44
CA ALA A 389 -43.73 -18.81 -23.42
C ALA A 389 -44.35 -17.74 -24.36
N LYS A 390 -43.77 -16.54 -24.43
CA LYS A 390 -44.19 -15.51 -25.40
C LYS A 390 -43.98 -15.94 -26.85
N THR A 391 -42.90 -16.65 -27.14
CA THR A 391 -42.65 -17.14 -28.51
C THR A 391 -43.58 -18.29 -28.90
N GLU A 392 -43.94 -19.19 -27.99
CA GLU A 392 -44.94 -20.24 -28.25
C GLU A 392 -46.34 -19.65 -28.47
N MET A 393 -46.74 -18.65 -27.66
CA MET A 393 -48.01 -17.95 -27.87
C MET A 393 -48.07 -17.22 -29.22
N ALA A 394 -46.94 -16.73 -29.74
CA ALA A 394 -46.88 -16.12 -31.05
C ALA A 394 -46.97 -17.14 -32.20
N GLN A 395 -46.58 -18.40 -31.97
CA GLN A 395 -46.65 -19.48 -32.96
C GLN A 395 -47.98 -20.23 -32.96
N GLY A 396 -48.78 -20.15 -31.89
CA GLY A 396 -50.13 -20.75 -31.82
C GLY A 396 -51.26 -19.91 -32.43
N ILE A 397 -50.95 -18.77 -33.06
CA ILE A 397 -51.94 -17.82 -33.65
C ILE A 397 -51.93 -17.87 -35.20
N THR A 398 -51.14 -18.76 -35.81
CA THR A 398 -51.25 -19.11 -37.24
C THR A 398 -51.99 -20.43 -37.38
#